data_AF-A0A7S1RC31-F1
#
_entry.id   AF-A0A7S1RC31-F1
#
_cell.length_a   1.000
_cell.length_b   1.000
_cell.length_c   1.000
_cell.angle_alpha   90.00
_cell.angle_beta   90.00
_cell.angle_gamma   90.00
#
_symmetry.space_group_name_H-M   'P 1'
#
loop_
_entity.id
_entity.type
_entity.pdbx_description
1 polymer ?
#
loop_
_entity_poly.entity_id
_entity_poly.type
_entity_poly.pdbx_seq_one_letter_code
_entity_poly.pdbx_strand_id
1 'polypeptide(L)'
;TVKRQQPVGGRVIKSLAYQLLHGVAVAHDLGITHRDIKPSNVFVTDTWPPVVRLGDWGSALERPPTDEMARLYGREGPTENDETEGYQPPEVIFDDELLER
;
A
#
# COMPACT_ATOMS: atom_id res chain seq x y z
N THR A 1 -24.40 31.15 10.40
CA THR A 1 -23.27 30.37 9.88
C THR A 1 -23.24 29.00 10.52
N VAL A 2 -23.79 27.97 9.86
CA VAL A 2 -23.75 26.59 10.39
C VAL A 2 -22.33 26.08 10.23
N LYS A 3 -21.61 25.89 11.35
CA LYS A 3 -20.32 25.20 11.36
C LYS A 3 -20.56 23.79 10.83
N ARG A 4 -20.00 23.45 9.66
CA ARG A 4 -19.91 22.07 9.19
C ARG A 4 -19.16 21.29 10.27
N GLN A 5 -19.88 20.62 11.17
CA GLN A 5 -19.25 19.64 12.04
C GLN A 5 -18.70 18.56 11.11
N GLN A 6 -17.37 18.40 11.07
CA GLN A 6 -16.79 17.29 10.36
C GLN A 6 -17.44 16.01 10.92
N PRO A 7 -18.03 15.14 10.09
CA PRO A 7 -18.63 13.91 10.58
C PRO A 7 -17.58 13.17 11.40
N VAL A 8 -17.96 12.63 12.56
CA VAL A 8 -17.06 11.85 13.44
C VAL A 8 -16.25 10.82 12.63
N GLY A 9 -16.86 10.25 11.58
CA GLY A 9 -16.20 9.36 10.63
C GLY A 9 -14.95 9.91 9.96
N GLY A 10 -14.89 11.20 9.61
CA GLY A 10 -13.71 11.79 8.95
C GLY A 10 -12.46 11.79 9.84
N ARG A 11 -12.64 12.04 11.15
CA ARG A 11 -11.53 11.96 12.14
C ARG A 11 -11.07 10.52 12.34
N VAL A 12 -12.01 9.57 12.35
CA VAL A 12 -11.69 8.14 12.48
C VAL A 12 -10.92 7.66 11.24
N ILE A 13 -11.41 7.94 10.03
CA ILE A 13 -10.74 7.57 8.78
C ILE A 13 -9.32 8.15 8.73
N LYS A 14 -9.15 9.42 9.11
CA LYS A 14 -7.81 10.04 9.17
C LYS A 14 -6.88 9.31 10.14
N SER A 15 -7.38 8.91 11.31
CA SER A 15 -6.62 8.14 12.30
C SER A 15 -6.23 6.75 11.77
N LEU A 16 -7.16 6.03 11.14
CA LEU A 16 -6.88 4.71 10.56
C LEU A 16 -5.86 4.79 9.43
N ALA A 17 -6.02 5.74 8.52
CA ALA A 17 -5.09 5.98 7.41
C ALA A 17 -3.68 6.35 7.92
N TYR A 18 -3.59 7.18 8.96
CA TYR A 18 -2.32 7.53 9.59
C TYR A 18 -1.60 6.29 10.14
N GLN A 19 -2.31 5.43 10.87
CA GLN A 19 -1.73 4.20 11.43
C GLN A 19 -1.25 3.24 10.34
N LEU A 20 -2.04 3.06 9.27
CA LEU A 20 -1.66 2.26 8.11
C LEU A 20 -0.37 2.80 7.46
N LEU A 21 -0.34 4.10 7.15
CA LEU A 21 0.82 4.75 6.53
C LEU A 21 2.06 4.71 7.42
N HIS A 22 1.89 4.79 8.74
CA HIS A 22 2.99 4.63 9.69
C HIS A 22 3.56 3.20 9.64
N GLY A 23 2.72 2.17 9.55
CA GLY A 23 3.18 0.78 9.36
C GLY A 23 3.94 0.58 8.05
N VAL A 24 3.45 1.18 6.96
CA VAL A 24 4.12 1.17 5.65
C VAL A 24 5.46 1.88 5.71
N ALA A 25 5.54 3.04 6.37
CA ALA A 25 6.80 3.77 6.53
C ALA A 25 7.86 2.95 7.27
N VAL A 26 7.49 2.26 8.35
CA VAL A 26 8.40 1.35 9.06
C VAL A 26 8.89 0.21 8.16
N ALA A 27 8.02 -0.37 7.33
CA ALA A 27 8.42 -1.40 6.37
C ALA A 27 9.43 -0.86 5.35
N HIS A 28 9.17 0.35 4.82
CA HIS A 28 10.05 1.00 3.87
C HIS A 28 11.42 1.35 4.47
N ASP A 29 11.48 1.76 5.75
CA ASP A 29 12.75 2.00 6.46
C ASP A 29 13.59 0.73 6.62
N LEU A 30 12.94 -0.43 6.65
CA LEU A 30 13.58 -1.76 6.62
C LEU A 30 13.90 -2.24 5.20
N GLY A 31 13.62 -1.43 4.18
CA GLY A 31 13.79 -1.79 2.78
C GLY A 31 12.74 -2.77 2.25
N ILE A 32 11.61 -2.96 2.93
CA ILE A 32 10.56 -3.92 2.54
C ILE A 32 9.40 -3.20 1.86
N THR A 33 9.01 -3.63 0.67
CA THR A 33 7.79 -3.18 -0.02
C THR A 33 6.71 -4.25 0.08
N HIS A 34 5.51 -3.90 0.58
CA HIS A 34 4.43 -4.87 0.83
C HIS A 34 3.77 -5.43 -0.45
N ARG A 35 3.57 -4.59 -1.47
CA ARG A 35 2.96 -4.88 -2.79
C ARG A 35 1.49 -5.34 -2.82
N ASP A 36 0.93 -5.90 -1.76
CA ASP A 36 -0.50 -6.31 -1.74
C ASP A 36 -1.32 -5.59 -0.65
N ILE A 37 -1.30 -4.24 -0.65
CA ILE A 37 -2.07 -3.44 0.31
C ILE A 37 -3.53 -3.31 -0.17
N LYS A 38 -4.43 -4.01 0.51
CA LYS A 38 -5.87 -4.02 0.25
C LYS A 38 -6.68 -4.16 1.54
N PRO A 39 -7.99 -3.85 1.56
CA PRO A 39 -8.80 -3.89 2.78
C PRO A 39 -8.77 -5.23 3.53
N SER A 40 -8.69 -6.37 2.83
CA SER A 40 -8.62 -7.69 3.48
C SER A 40 -7.32 -7.94 4.24
N ASN A 41 -6.26 -7.17 3.95
CA ASN A 41 -4.93 -7.27 4.54
C ASN A 41 -4.69 -6.19 5.62
N VAL A 42 -5.68 -5.32 5.85
CA VAL A 42 -5.66 -4.27 6.87
C VAL A 42 -6.59 -4.66 8.02
N PHE A 43 -6.01 -5.12 9.11
CA PHE A 43 -6.75 -5.55 10.30
C PHE A 43 -7.01 -4.36 11.22
N VAL A 44 -8.23 -4.30 11.75
CA VAL A 44 -8.66 -3.26 12.69
C VAL A 44 -9.21 -3.95 13.95
N THR A 45 -8.75 -3.54 15.12
CA THR A 45 -9.27 -4.08 16.38
C THR A 45 -10.69 -3.56 16.67
N ASP A 46 -11.46 -4.35 17.41
CA ASP A 46 -12.79 -3.99 17.92
C ASP A 46 -12.76 -3.10 19.18
N THR A 47 -11.56 -2.66 19.58
CA THR A 47 -11.33 -1.80 20.74
C THR A 47 -11.51 -0.32 20.41
N TRP A 48 -11.70 0.52 21.43
CA TRP A 48 -11.71 1.98 21.28
C TRP A 48 -10.58 2.65 22.08
N PRO A 49 -9.66 3.40 21.44
CA PRO A 49 -9.58 3.65 20.00
C PRO A 49 -9.18 2.39 19.19
N PRO A 50 -9.54 2.31 17.90
CA PRO A 50 -9.18 1.19 17.05
C PRO A 50 -7.69 1.24 16.70
N VAL A 51 -7.07 0.06 16.65
CA VAL A 51 -5.67 -0.14 16.26
C VAL A 51 -5.63 -0.80 14.88
N VAL A 52 -4.82 -0.26 13.97
CA VAL A 52 -4.60 -0.81 12.64
C VAL A 52 -3.33 -1.64 12.60
N ARG A 53 -3.39 -2.80 11.95
CA ARG A 53 -2.22 -3.63 11.61
C ARG A 53 -2.27 -4.05 10.15
N LEU A 54 -1.14 -3.91 9.47
CA LEU A 54 -0.93 -4.46 8.13
C LEU A 54 -0.44 -5.91 8.25
N GLY A 55 -1.00 -6.81 7.46
CA GLY A 55 -0.58 -8.21 7.40
C GLY A 55 -0.63 -8.76 5.98
N ASP A 56 -0.39 -10.06 5.85
CA ASP A 56 -0.23 -10.77 4.56
C ASP A 56 0.96 -10.26 3.72
N TRP A 57 2.15 -10.69 4.13
CA TRP A 57 3.42 -10.34 3.49
C TRP A 57 3.82 -11.33 2.38
N GLY A 58 2.90 -12.18 1.90
CA GLY A 58 3.19 -13.20 0.89
C GLY A 58 3.76 -12.62 -0.41
N SER A 59 3.34 -11.40 -0.76
CA SER A 59 3.83 -10.66 -1.92
C SER A 59 4.93 -9.66 -1.58
N ALA A 60 5.47 -9.61 -0.36
CA ALA A 60 6.46 -8.59 0.01
C ALA A 60 7.83 -8.81 -0.67
N LEU A 61 8.58 -7.72 -0.87
CA LEU A 61 9.91 -7.73 -1.47
C LEU A 61 10.91 -6.92 -0.63
N GLU A 62 12.08 -7.49 -0.35
CA GLU A 62 13.23 -6.77 0.23
C GLU A 62 14.03 -6.07 -0.88
N ARG A 63 14.29 -4.77 -0.71
CA ARG A 63 15.07 -3.94 -1.63
C ARG A 63 16.57 -4.07 -1.34
N PRO A 64 17.42 -4.53 -2.30
CA PRO A 64 18.87 -4.45 -2.13
C PRO A 64 19.39 -3.01 -2.33
N PRO A 65 20.55 -2.64 -1.77
CA PRO A 65 20.90 -1.24 -1.45
C PRO A 65 21.37 -0.35 -2.62
N THR A 66 21.35 -0.79 -3.88
CA THR A 66 21.99 -0.04 -4.98
C THR A 66 21.10 0.19 -6.21
N ASP A 67 20.94 1.48 -6.54
CA ASP A 67 20.69 2.23 -7.78
C ASP A 67 19.79 1.73 -8.94
N GLU A 68 19.25 0.50 -8.93
CA GLU A 68 18.34 0.04 -9.99
C GLU A 68 16.87 0.33 -9.68
N MET A 69 16.37 1.49 -10.13
CA MET A 69 15.04 1.51 -10.74
C MET A 69 14.97 0.58 -11.98
N ALA A 70 16.09 0.06 -12.50
CA ALA A 70 16.10 -0.98 -13.55
C ALA A 70 15.52 -2.33 -13.10
N ARG A 71 15.15 -2.46 -11.82
CA ARG A 71 14.39 -3.56 -11.23
C ARG A 71 13.06 -3.14 -10.61
N LEU A 72 12.52 -1.94 -10.89
CA LEU A 72 11.16 -1.62 -10.38
C LEU A 72 10.15 -2.74 -10.69
N TYR A 73 10.43 -3.45 -11.79
CA TYR A 73 9.79 -4.67 -12.28
C TYR A 73 10.73 -5.89 -12.34
N GLY A 74 12.05 -5.71 -12.52
CA GLY A 74 12.84 -6.75 -13.21
C GLY A 74 12.37 -6.86 -14.68
N ARG A 75 12.93 -7.76 -15.49
CA ARG A 75 12.49 -7.93 -16.89
C ARG A 75 11.07 -8.51 -17.07
N GLU A 76 10.40 -8.88 -15.98
CA GLU A 76 9.09 -9.56 -15.98
C GLU A 76 8.07 -8.99 -14.96
N GLY A 77 8.42 -7.97 -14.16
CA GLY A 77 7.48 -7.36 -13.20
C GLY A 77 6.98 -8.28 -12.08
N PRO A 78 6.26 -7.75 -11.06
CA PRO A 78 5.22 -8.54 -10.44
C PRO A 78 4.21 -8.90 -11.54
N THR A 79 3.91 -10.19 -11.73
CA THR A 79 2.88 -10.57 -12.69
C THR A 79 1.51 -10.14 -12.16
N GLU A 80 0.50 -10.01 -13.02
CA GLU A 80 -0.91 -9.81 -12.61
C GLU A 80 -1.38 -10.77 -11.49
N ASN A 81 -0.69 -11.90 -11.30
CA ASN A 81 -0.99 -12.89 -10.28
C ASN A 81 -0.44 -12.56 -8.87
N ASP A 82 0.46 -11.60 -8.74
CA ASP A 82 1.17 -11.29 -7.47
C ASP A 82 0.53 -10.12 -6.69
N GLU A 83 -0.37 -9.37 -7.33
CA GLU A 83 -1.07 -8.21 -6.77
C GLU A 83 -2.58 -8.31 -6.99
N THR A 84 -3.39 -7.67 -6.14
CA THR A 84 -4.85 -7.72 -6.28
C THR A 84 -5.38 -6.68 -7.27
N GLU A 85 -6.14 -7.13 -8.27
CA GLU A 85 -6.84 -6.29 -9.25
C GLU A 85 -7.59 -5.12 -8.59
N GLY A 86 -7.43 -3.92 -9.13
CA GLY A 86 -8.08 -2.69 -8.64
C GLY A 86 -7.34 -1.97 -7.51
N TYR A 87 -6.25 -2.54 -6.99
CA TYR A 87 -5.34 -1.89 -6.03
C TYR A 87 -3.91 -1.73 -6.56
N GLN A 88 -3.65 -2.24 -7.76
CA GLN A 88 -2.37 -2.13 -8.46
C GLN A 88 -2.06 -0.65 -8.78
N PRO A 89 -0.80 -0.23 -8.61
CA PRO A 89 -0.37 1.08 -9.07
C PRO A 89 -0.28 1.09 -10.62
N PRO A 90 -0.43 2.26 -11.27
CA PRO A 90 -0.54 2.35 -12.72
C PRO A 90 0.66 1.76 -13.46
N GLU A 91 1.85 1.88 -12.90
CA GLU A 91 3.07 1.30 -13.45
C GLU A 91 2.98 -0.24 -13.63
N VAL A 92 2.21 -0.96 -12.79
CA VAL A 92 1.99 -2.43 -12.93
C VAL A 92 1.01 -2.75 -14.06
N ILE A 93 0.10 -1.83 -14.38
CA ILE A 93 -0.94 -2.01 -15.40
C ILE A 93 -0.40 -1.67 -16.80
N PHE A 94 0.60 -0.80 -16.88
CA PHE A 94 1.05 -0.19 -18.13
C PHE A 94 2.41 -0.68 -18.64
N ASP A 95 2.75 -1.95 -18.41
CA ASP A 95 4.14 -2.40 -18.58
C ASP A 95 4.62 -2.58 -20.04
N ASP A 96 3.77 -2.48 -21.09
CA ASP A 96 4.29 -2.56 -22.48
C ASP A 96 3.53 -1.75 -23.58
N GLU A 97 2.22 -1.52 -23.53
CA GLU A 97 1.48 -0.96 -24.69
C GLU A 97 1.54 0.59 -24.86
N LEU A 98 1.99 1.34 -23.85
CA LEU A 98 1.93 2.81 -23.85
C LEU A 98 3.28 3.53 -24.05
N LEU A 99 4.40 2.81 -23.96
CA LEU A 99 5.74 3.39 -24.18
C LEU A 99 6.21 3.31 -25.64
N GLU A 100 5.50 2.58 -26.51
CA GLU A 100 5.81 2.43 -27.94
C GLU A 100 4.98 3.36 -28.87
N ARG A 101 4.25 4.36 -28.36
CA ARG A 101 3.51 5.34 -29.18
C ARG A 101 4.08 6.75 -29.11
#